data_AF-A0A401QPS1-F1
#
_entry.id   AF-A0A401QPS1-F1
#
_cell.length_a   1.000
_cell.length_b   1.000
_cell.length_c   1.000
_cell.angle_alpha   90.00
_cell.angle_beta   90.00
_cell.angle_gamma   90.00
#
_symmetry.space_group_name_H-M   'P 1'
#
loop_
_entity.id
_entity.type
_entity.pdbx_description
1 polymer ?
#
loop_
_entity_poly.entity_id
_entity_poly.type
_entity_poly.pdbx_seq_one_letter_code
_entity_poly.pdbx_strand_id
1 'polypeptide(L)'
;MVFTHLAEELRCGDVAVLGSEEYADWSEQLLAWEVVQDKLADYLVEVGLCEPGETAEFDAQFFRRQLEDKLRDAAAAADAGYPDNEGLVIDSETGIPSLKPHRAEGLTPSAKRLEQEIKARMPERTLIGILSRTAYWVEWWRRFGPASGNEPKLEDPCGR
;
A
#
# COMPACT_ATOMS: atom_id res chain seq x y z
N MET A 1 18.56 -6.19 31.92
CA MET A 1 18.62 -6.05 30.44
C MET A 1 17.32 -6.44 29.76
N VAL A 2 16.66 -7.55 30.14
CA VAL A 2 15.36 -7.94 29.53
C VAL A 2 14.26 -6.88 29.69
N PHE A 3 14.06 -6.32 30.89
CA PHE A 3 13.05 -5.27 31.11
C PHE A 3 13.36 -3.93 30.43
N THR A 4 14.64 -3.67 30.15
CA THR A 4 15.08 -2.44 29.46
C THR A 4 14.75 -2.51 27.98
N HIS A 5 15.04 -3.65 27.34
CA HIS A 5 14.67 -3.89 25.95
C HIS A 5 13.15 -3.96 25.76
N LEU A 6 12.43 -4.61 26.67
CA LEU A 6 10.96 -4.62 26.62
C LEU A 6 10.37 -3.19 26.72
N ALA A 7 10.95 -2.32 27.54
CA ALA A 7 10.52 -0.94 27.66
C ALA A 7 10.83 -0.11 26.40
N GLU A 8 11.96 -0.37 25.73
CA GLU A 8 12.30 0.25 24.45
C GLU A 8 11.35 -0.21 23.34
N GLU A 9 11.09 -1.52 23.24
CA GLU A 9 10.17 -2.10 22.26
C GLU A 9 8.73 -1.59 22.44
N LEU A 10 8.26 -1.42 23.69
CA LEU A 10 6.97 -0.79 23.98
C LEU A 10 6.94 0.70 23.57
N ARG A 11 8.04 1.45 23.74
CA ARG A 11 8.13 2.87 23.33
C ARG A 11 8.21 3.05 21.82
N CYS A 12 8.88 2.14 21.11
CA CYS A 12 9.01 2.14 19.66
C CYS A 12 7.76 1.60 18.96
N GLY A 13 6.86 0.93 19.69
CA GLY A 13 5.63 0.34 19.16
C GLY A 13 5.83 -1.05 18.55
N ASP A 14 6.98 -1.68 18.77
CA ASP A 14 7.31 -3.02 18.26
C ASP A 14 6.62 -4.14 19.06
N VAL A 15 6.28 -3.85 20.32
CA VAL A 15 5.51 -4.73 21.21
C VAL A 15 4.30 -3.96 21.72
N ALA A 16 3.16 -4.62 21.80
CA ALA A 16 1.93 -4.08 22.37
C ALA A 16 1.29 -5.10 23.32
N VAL A 17 0.57 -4.61 24.34
CA VAL A 17 -0.15 -5.45 25.28
C VAL A 17 -1.58 -5.62 24.78
N LEU A 18 -1.97 -6.86 24.46
CA LEU A 18 -3.34 -7.18 24.06
C LEU A 18 -4.31 -6.80 25.19
N GLY A 19 -5.31 -5.98 24.87
CA GLY A 19 -6.30 -5.48 25.83
C GLY A 19 -5.86 -4.25 26.64
N SER A 20 -4.72 -3.60 26.32
CA SER A 20 -4.29 -2.37 27.01
C SER A 20 -5.34 -1.25 26.95
N GLU A 21 -6.05 -1.17 25.83
CA GLU A 21 -7.05 -0.13 25.58
C GLU A 21 -8.46 -0.49 26.11
N GLU A 22 -8.67 -1.70 26.65
CA GLU A 22 -10.01 -2.21 26.97
C GLU A 22 -10.70 -1.43 28.11
N TYR A 23 -9.93 -0.65 28.89
CA TYR A 23 -10.40 0.26 29.94
C TYR A 23 -9.71 1.63 29.92
N ALA A 24 -8.97 1.95 28.85
CA ALA A 24 -8.31 3.24 28.74
C ALA A 24 -9.33 4.32 28.35
N ASP A 25 -9.31 5.46 29.05
CA ASP A 25 -10.06 6.62 28.60
C ASP A 25 -9.25 7.34 27.52
N TRP A 26 -9.66 7.18 26.27
CA TRP A 26 -9.02 7.81 25.12
C TRP A 26 -9.00 9.35 25.23
N SER A 27 -9.95 9.95 25.96
CA SER A 27 -9.97 11.40 26.15
C SER A 27 -8.78 11.91 26.96
N GLU A 28 -8.20 11.08 27.83
CA GLU A 28 -6.96 11.40 28.57
C GLU A 28 -5.70 11.38 27.69
N GLN A 29 -5.80 10.80 26.49
CA GLN A 29 -4.70 10.76 25.51
C GLN A 29 -4.73 11.97 24.56
N LEU A 30 -5.76 12.81 24.63
CA LEU A 30 -5.90 14.00 23.79
C LEU A 30 -5.11 15.19 24.36
N LEU A 31 -4.69 16.07 23.46
CA LEU A 31 -4.11 17.35 23.85
C LEU A 31 -5.19 18.23 24.51
N ALA A 32 -4.79 18.94 25.57
CA ALA A 32 -5.60 20.00 26.14
C ALA A 32 -5.93 21.05 25.08
N TRP A 33 -7.13 21.64 25.15
CA TRP A 33 -7.64 22.55 24.14
C TRP A 33 -6.72 23.77 23.91
N GLU A 34 -6.10 24.28 24.97
CA GLU A 34 -5.17 25.40 24.91
C GLU A 34 -3.93 25.07 24.06
N VAL A 35 -3.45 23.82 24.14
CA VAL A 35 -2.32 23.34 23.33
C VAL A 35 -2.74 23.16 21.87
N VAL A 36 -3.97 22.72 21.63
CA VAL A 36 -4.52 22.61 20.27
C VAL A 36 -4.64 23.99 19.64
N GLN A 37 -5.16 24.99 20.36
CA GLN A 37 -5.32 26.35 19.86
C GLN A 37 -3.99 27.00 19.45
N ASP A 38 -2.95 26.82 20.27
CA ASP A 38 -1.61 27.36 19.99
C ASP A 38 -0.99 26.75 18.71
N LYS A 39 -1.26 25.45 18.45
CA LYS A 39 -0.71 24.71 17.31
C LYS A 39 -1.57 24.72 16.05
N LEU A 40 -2.81 25.18 16.15
CA LEU A 40 -3.80 25.02 15.09
C LEU A 40 -3.35 25.70 13.79
N ALA A 41 -2.79 26.91 13.87
CA ALA A 41 -2.34 27.66 12.69
C ALA A 41 -1.25 26.91 11.91
N ASP A 42 -0.22 26.44 12.60
CA ASP A 42 0.88 25.68 11.97
C ASP A 42 0.38 24.35 11.40
N TYR A 43 -0.49 23.65 12.14
CA TYR A 43 -1.07 22.39 11.69
C TYR A 43 -1.89 22.56 10.41
N LEU A 44 -2.73 23.61 10.32
CA LEU A 44 -3.54 23.89 9.13
C LEU A 44 -2.69 24.11 7.87
N VAL A 45 -1.51 24.72 8.03
CA VAL A 45 -0.53 24.86 6.94
C VAL A 45 0.10 23.51 6.60
N GLU A 46 0.51 22.72 7.59
CA GLU A 46 1.13 21.40 7.38
C GLU A 46 0.21 20.44 6.62
N VAL A 47 -1.09 20.43 6.94
CA VAL A 47 -2.07 19.57 6.25
C VAL A 47 -2.59 20.16 4.93
N GLY A 48 -2.11 21.34 4.52
CA GLY A 48 -2.52 21.99 3.26
C GLY A 48 -3.97 22.49 3.26
N LEU A 49 -4.48 22.86 4.44
CA LEU A 49 -5.80 23.50 4.57
C LEU A 49 -5.72 25.03 4.56
N CYS A 50 -4.56 25.61 4.91
CA CYS A 50 -4.26 27.04 4.83
C CYS A 50 -2.91 27.29 4.16
N GLU A 51 -2.75 28.48 3.59
CA GLU A 51 -1.46 28.93 3.07
C GLU A 51 -0.62 29.65 4.16
N PRO A 52 0.72 29.61 4.08
CA PRO A 52 1.57 30.33 5.02
C PRO A 52 1.26 31.84 5.05
N GLY A 53 0.91 32.36 6.22
CA GLY A 53 0.56 33.77 6.41
C GLY A 53 -0.91 34.11 6.17
N GLU A 54 -1.77 33.11 5.95
CA GLU A 54 -3.21 33.29 5.92
C GLU A 54 -3.73 33.59 7.34
N THR A 55 -4.28 34.79 7.55
CA THR A 55 -4.76 35.26 8.86
C THR A 55 -6.28 35.19 8.99
N ALA A 56 -6.97 34.57 8.03
CA ALA A 56 -8.42 34.42 8.08
C ALA A 56 -8.78 33.44 9.22
N GLU A 57 -9.87 33.72 9.94
CA GLU A 57 -10.37 32.79 10.95
C GLU A 57 -10.81 31.48 10.26
N PHE A 58 -10.14 30.38 10.62
CA PHE A 58 -10.48 29.05 10.14
C PHE A 58 -11.55 28.42 11.03
N ASP A 59 -12.79 28.81 10.80
CA ASP A 59 -13.94 28.25 11.52
C ASP A 59 -14.51 27.00 10.83
N ALA A 60 -15.46 26.33 11.50
CA ALA A 60 -16.11 25.14 10.96
C ALA A 60 -16.89 25.42 9.66
N GLN A 61 -17.38 26.64 9.45
CA GLN A 61 -18.12 27.01 8.25
C GLN A 61 -17.18 27.18 7.04
N PHE A 62 -16.04 27.82 7.25
CA PHE A 62 -14.98 27.98 6.28
C PHE A 62 -14.43 26.61 5.87
N PHE A 63 -14.12 25.74 6.84
CA PHE A 63 -13.69 24.37 6.56
C PHE A 63 -14.69 23.61 5.70
N ARG A 64 -15.98 23.64 6.08
CA ARG A 64 -17.04 22.97 5.33
C ARG A 64 -17.11 23.50 3.90
N ARG A 65 -17.12 24.82 3.72
CA ARG A 65 -17.19 25.46 2.40
C ARG A 65 -15.98 25.10 1.55
N GLN A 66 -14.78 25.16 2.10
CA GLN A 66 -13.54 24.80 1.40
C GLN A 66 -13.59 23.34 0.92
N LEU A 67 -14.07 22.42 1.77
CA LEU A 67 -14.22 21.02 1.41
C LEU A 67 -15.28 20.81 0.34
N GLU A 68 -16.44 21.47 0.45
CA GLU A 68 -17.50 21.43 -0.56
C GLU A 68 -17.00 21.94 -1.92
N ASP A 69 -16.22 23.03 -1.94
CA ASP A 69 -15.64 23.59 -3.16
C ASP A 69 -14.61 22.61 -3.76
N LYS A 70 -13.68 22.07 -2.95
CA LYS A 70 -12.72 21.04 -3.38
C LYS A 70 -13.41 19.81 -3.99
N LEU A 71 -14.47 19.31 -3.35
CA LEU A 71 -15.22 18.15 -3.86
C LEU A 71 -15.96 18.47 -5.15
N ARG A 72 -16.52 19.68 -5.27
CA ARG A 72 -17.23 20.13 -6.46
C ARG A 72 -16.29 20.30 -7.64
N ASP A 73 -15.11 20.87 -7.41
CA ASP A 73 -14.07 21.02 -8.42
C ASP A 73 -13.56 19.65 -8.88
N ALA A 74 -13.34 18.72 -7.95
CA ALA A 74 -12.95 17.36 -8.28
C ALA A 74 -14.03 16.62 -9.09
N ALA A 75 -15.30 16.78 -8.73
CA ALA A 75 -16.42 16.22 -9.48
C ALA A 75 -16.51 16.82 -10.90
N ALA A 76 -16.42 18.15 -11.00
CA ALA A 76 -16.43 18.84 -12.29
C ALA A 76 -15.24 18.44 -13.18
N ALA A 77 -14.05 18.25 -12.60
CA ALA A 77 -12.88 17.76 -13.30
C ALA A 77 -13.04 16.31 -13.76
N ALA A 78 -13.64 15.44 -12.94
CA ALA A 78 -13.94 14.07 -13.30
C ALA A 78 -14.97 13.99 -14.44
N ASP A 79 -16.03 14.79 -14.37
CA ASP A 79 -17.05 14.89 -15.42
C ASP A 79 -16.47 15.45 -16.73
N ALA A 80 -15.64 16.50 -16.65
CA ALA A 80 -14.98 17.08 -17.81
C ALA A 80 -13.94 16.14 -18.45
N GLY A 81 -13.32 15.27 -17.66
CA GLY A 81 -12.38 14.25 -18.13
C GLY A 81 -13.04 12.97 -18.64
N TYR A 82 -14.33 12.76 -18.39
CA TYR A 82 -15.05 11.58 -18.82
C TYR A 82 -15.08 11.37 -20.35
N PRO A 83 -15.26 12.41 -21.20
CA PRO A 83 -15.20 12.26 -22.66
C PRO A 83 -13.90 11.62 -23.18
N ASP A 84 -12.78 11.85 -22.48
CA ASP A 84 -11.46 11.29 -22.82
C ASP A 84 -11.18 9.96 -22.09
N ASN A 85 -12.09 9.49 -21.23
CA ASN A 85 -11.90 8.28 -20.44
C ASN A 85 -12.17 7.03 -21.29
N GLU A 86 -11.09 6.41 -21.79
CA GLU A 86 -11.21 5.19 -22.59
C GLU A 86 -11.63 3.95 -21.78
N GLY A 87 -11.42 3.97 -20.46
CA GLY A 87 -11.55 2.83 -19.55
C GLY A 87 -12.92 2.65 -18.94
N LEU A 88 -13.64 3.73 -18.64
CA LEU A 88 -15.00 3.71 -18.08
C LEU A 88 -16.00 4.17 -19.14
N VAL A 89 -16.97 3.31 -19.47
CA VAL A 89 -18.05 3.63 -20.41
C VAL A 89 -19.39 3.44 -19.71
N ILE A 90 -20.12 4.54 -19.56
CA ILE A 90 -21.52 4.59 -19.16
C ILE A 90 -22.36 4.56 -20.44
N ASP A 91 -23.16 3.51 -20.57
CA ASP A 91 -24.09 3.34 -21.70
C ASP A 91 -25.15 4.47 -21.69
N SER A 92 -25.30 5.18 -22.80
CA SER A 92 -26.21 6.34 -22.91
C SER A 92 -27.70 5.97 -22.92
N GLU A 93 -28.05 4.72 -23.25
CA GLU A 93 -29.44 4.24 -23.31
C GLU A 93 -29.85 3.56 -22.00
N THR A 94 -28.94 2.80 -21.39
CA THR A 94 -29.25 2.03 -20.16
C THR A 94 -28.73 2.67 -18.87
N GLY A 95 -27.77 3.59 -18.97
CA GLY A 95 -27.12 4.24 -17.82
C GLY A 95 -26.20 3.31 -17.02
N ILE A 96 -25.91 2.10 -17.52
CA ILE A 96 -25.12 1.11 -16.80
C ILE A 96 -23.62 1.40 -17.02
N PRO A 97 -22.82 1.58 -15.96
CA PRO A 97 -21.37 1.75 -16.09
C PRO A 97 -20.69 0.41 -16.36
N SER A 98 -19.76 0.42 -17.31
CA SER A 98 -18.92 -0.73 -17.67
C SER A 98 -17.46 -0.31 -17.70
N LEU A 99 -16.57 -1.17 -17.18
CA LEU A 99 -15.13 -0.95 -17.21
C LEU A 99 -14.52 -1.83 -18.30
N LYS A 100 -13.79 -1.21 -19.23
CA LYS A 100 -12.95 -1.96 -20.17
C LYS A 100 -11.75 -2.52 -19.44
N PRO A 101 -11.31 -3.74 -19.78
CA PRO A 101 -10.11 -4.31 -19.21
C PRO A 101 -8.91 -3.42 -19.53
N HIS A 102 -8.27 -2.90 -18.49
CA HIS A 102 -7.08 -2.08 -18.62
C HIS A 102 -5.97 -2.90 -19.26
N ARG A 103 -5.50 -2.48 -20.44
CA ARG A 103 -4.28 -3.01 -21.04
C ARG A 103 -3.12 -2.23 -20.45
N ALA A 104 -2.30 -2.89 -19.66
CA ALA A 104 -1.07 -2.30 -19.16
C ALA A 104 -0.30 -1.69 -20.33
N GLU A 105 0.12 -0.44 -20.15
CA GLU A 105 1.03 0.21 -21.10
C GLU A 105 2.26 -0.70 -21.28
N GLY A 106 2.69 -0.85 -22.52
CA GLY A 106 3.82 -1.73 -22.85
C GLY A 106 5.06 -1.36 -22.03
N LEU A 107 5.97 -2.32 -21.86
CA LEU A 107 7.23 -2.13 -21.13
C LEU A 107 7.94 -0.83 -21.56
N THR A 108 8.22 0.03 -20.58
CA THR A 108 8.93 1.29 -20.80
C THR A 108 10.31 1.05 -21.42
N PRO A 109 10.88 2.03 -22.14
CA PRO A 109 12.23 1.89 -22.70
C PRO A 109 13.31 1.59 -21.64
N SER A 110 13.15 2.15 -20.43
CA SER A 110 14.03 1.88 -19.30
C SER A 110 13.90 0.45 -18.78
N ALA A 111 12.67 -0.09 -18.69
CA ALA A 111 12.44 -1.48 -18.31
C ALA A 111 13.07 -2.46 -19.31
N LYS A 112 12.95 -2.19 -20.62
CA LYS A 112 13.60 -3.00 -21.66
C LYS A 112 15.12 -2.98 -21.55
N ARG A 113 15.71 -1.80 -21.26
CA ARG A 113 17.16 -1.68 -21.06
C ARG A 113 17.63 -2.45 -19.83
N LEU A 114 16.88 -2.35 -18.72
CA LEU A 114 17.18 -3.11 -17.51
C LEU A 114 17.11 -4.61 -17.76
N GLU A 115 16.07 -5.09 -18.47
CA GLU A 115 15.93 -6.51 -18.82
C GLU A 115 17.15 -7.02 -19.62
N GLN A 116 17.63 -6.24 -20.58
CA GLN A 116 18.82 -6.56 -21.36
C GLN A 116 20.09 -6.63 -20.50
N GLU A 117 20.29 -5.66 -19.61
CA GLU A 117 21.42 -5.65 -18.67
C GLU A 117 21.40 -6.84 -17.71
N ILE A 118 20.22 -7.18 -17.18
CA ILE A 118 20.06 -8.35 -16.32
C ILE A 118 20.37 -9.62 -17.13
N LYS A 119 19.82 -9.76 -18.33
CA LYS A 119 20.09 -10.92 -19.21
C LYS A 119 21.57 -11.06 -19.55
N ALA A 120 22.27 -9.96 -19.82
CA ALA A 120 23.71 -9.98 -20.11
C ALA A 120 24.56 -10.46 -18.92
N ARG A 121 24.10 -10.21 -17.68
CA ARG A 121 24.78 -10.62 -16.45
C ARG A 121 24.27 -11.94 -15.90
N MET A 122 23.17 -12.45 -16.42
CA MET A 122 22.64 -13.75 -16.03
C MET A 122 23.57 -14.84 -16.54
N PRO A 123 24.06 -15.73 -15.65
CA PRO A 123 24.87 -16.85 -16.07
C PRO A 123 24.00 -17.89 -16.78
N GLU A 124 24.57 -18.63 -17.73
CA GLU A 124 23.90 -19.77 -18.32
C GLU A 124 23.60 -20.83 -17.24
N ARG A 125 22.38 -21.37 -17.27
CA ARG A 125 21.90 -22.39 -16.35
C ARG A 125 21.21 -23.47 -17.16
N THR A 126 21.51 -24.73 -16.85
CA THR A 126 20.79 -25.86 -17.42
C THR A 126 19.38 -25.95 -16.81
N LEU A 127 18.42 -26.48 -17.55
CA LEU A 127 17.05 -26.71 -17.04
C LEU A 127 17.07 -27.53 -15.75
N ILE A 128 17.90 -28.57 -15.68
CA ILE A 128 18.09 -29.38 -14.47
C ILE A 128 18.62 -28.53 -13.32
N GLY A 129 19.63 -27.68 -13.55
CA GLY A 129 20.16 -26.80 -12.51
C GLY A 129 19.16 -25.76 -11.99
N ILE A 130 18.26 -25.27 -12.86
CA ILE A 130 17.15 -24.40 -12.45
C ILE A 130 16.17 -25.19 -11.56
N LEU A 131 15.75 -26.38 -12.00
CA LEU A 131 14.83 -27.24 -11.24
C LEU A 131 15.40 -27.63 -9.87
N SER A 132 16.69 -27.99 -9.80
CA SER A 132 17.36 -28.30 -8.53
C SER A 132 17.46 -27.09 -7.62
N ARG A 133 17.77 -25.89 -8.15
CA ARG A 133 17.78 -24.65 -7.33
C ARG A 133 16.40 -24.27 -6.83
N THR A 134 15.37 -24.34 -7.67
CA THR A 134 14.00 -24.00 -7.23
C THR A 134 13.48 -25.03 -6.24
N ALA A 135 13.81 -26.31 -6.42
CA ALA A 135 13.52 -27.38 -5.45
C ALA A 135 14.22 -27.12 -4.11
N TYR A 136 15.46 -26.65 -4.12
CA TYR A 136 16.20 -26.31 -2.91
C TYR A 136 15.63 -25.09 -2.17
N TRP A 137 15.35 -23.99 -2.89
CA TRP A 137 14.95 -22.73 -2.26
C TRP A 137 13.46 -22.63 -1.91
N VAL A 138 12.60 -23.25 -2.70
CA VAL A 138 11.13 -23.17 -2.55
C VAL A 138 10.56 -24.46 -1.94
N GLU A 139 11.37 -25.52 -1.85
CA GLU A 139 10.98 -26.84 -1.31
C GLU A 139 9.67 -27.39 -1.91
N TRP A 140 9.40 -27.11 -3.20
CA TRP A 140 8.13 -27.45 -3.84
C TRP A 140 7.84 -28.95 -3.85
N TRP A 141 8.87 -29.79 -3.78
CA TRP A 141 8.77 -31.26 -3.66
C TRP A 141 8.05 -31.71 -2.38
N ARG A 142 7.95 -30.88 -1.34
CA ARG A 142 7.12 -31.16 -0.15
C ARG A 142 5.62 -31.06 -0.43
N ARG A 143 5.23 -30.28 -1.44
CA ARG A 143 3.83 -30.02 -1.81
C ARG A 143 3.41 -30.84 -3.03
N PHE A 144 4.36 -31.16 -3.90
CA PHE A 144 4.16 -31.96 -5.09
C PHE A 144 5.01 -33.22 -5.00
N GLY A 145 4.40 -34.33 -4.57
CA GLY A 145 5.04 -35.64 -4.63
C GLY A 145 4.49 -36.52 -5.76
N PRO A 146 4.97 -37.77 -5.88
CA PRO A 146 4.57 -38.65 -6.95
C PRO A 146 3.08 -38.96 -6.84
N ALA A 147 2.35 -38.90 -7.96
CA ALA A 147 0.93 -39.25 -8.01
C ALA A 147 0.61 -40.68 -7.50
N SER A 148 1.63 -41.53 -7.35
CA SER A 148 1.52 -42.87 -6.78
C SER A 148 1.49 -42.92 -5.24
N GLY A 149 1.66 -41.78 -4.53
CA GLY A 149 1.60 -41.70 -3.06
C GLY A 149 2.77 -42.40 -2.34
N ASN A 150 3.89 -42.61 -3.03
CA ASN A 150 5.06 -43.28 -2.50
C ASN A 150 6.08 -42.30 -1.87
N GLU A 151 5.68 -41.08 -1.46
CA GLU A 151 6.60 -40.16 -0.74
C GLU A 151 7.35 -40.81 0.44
N PRO A 152 6.74 -41.70 1.27
CA PRO A 152 7.44 -42.28 2.42
C PRO A 152 8.61 -43.21 2.06
N LYS A 153 8.74 -43.61 0.79
CA LYS A 153 9.79 -44.54 0.32
C LYS A 153 11.03 -43.81 -0.23
N LEU A 154 10.98 -42.48 -0.31
CA LEU A 154 12.09 -41.65 -0.76
C LEU A 154 12.84 -41.13 0.47
N GLU A 155 14.01 -41.71 0.76
CA GLU A 155 14.85 -41.28 1.89
C GLU A 155 15.46 -39.89 1.66
N ASP A 156 15.84 -39.56 0.42
CA ASP A 156 16.24 -38.22 -0.01
C ASP A 156 15.56 -37.86 -1.35
N PRO A 157 14.52 -37.01 -1.34
CA PRO A 157 13.82 -36.60 -2.56
C PRO A 157 14.63 -35.66 -3.47
N CYS A 158 15.72 -35.06 -2.99
CA CYS A 158 16.59 -34.18 -3.80
C CYS A 158 17.97 -34.77 -4.10
N GLY A 159 18.31 -35.93 -3.53
CA GLY A 159 19.54 -36.67 -3.79
C GLY A 159 20.80 -35.82 -3.67
N ARG A 160 21.28 -35.60 -2.43
CA ARG A 160 22.62 -35.05 -2.19
C ARG A 160 23.72 -36.09 -2.38
#